data_AF-A0AAP0GY79-F1
#
_entry.id   AF-A0AAP0GY79-F1
#
_cell.length_a   1.000
_cell.length_b   1.000
_cell.length_c   1.000
_cell.angle_alpha   90.00
_cell.angle_beta   90.00
_cell.angle_gamma   90.00
#
_symmetry.space_group_name_H-M   'P 1'
#
loop_
_entity.id
_entity.type
_entity.pdbx_description
1 polymer ?
#
loop_
_entity_poly.entity_id
_entity_poly.type
_entity_poly.pdbx_seq_one_letter_code
_entity_poly.pdbx_strand_id
1 'polypeptide(L)'
;MSKLSGFLQLLKSPFKIISQNGKLMAFKATLYLIFYTIYFFLFTLLAQPLLLDLTFKLMKLASITPGSPEFTKLLLAIAEDTGIFIGIEAAYVVLFFFAGMFLQTTITIIASCYYSGYDLCLKEVMFTILKTWTRPFITSFWLQLISLGCTSFFLLFFMVPAVDQLFIVTPVLLHLFFLFYTFLIYVSFFWSLGIVLSVVEDSFGFSALGKATEVVNGEKVYGFLLTLFFTRFITRVIQEVTGNLLNLYAA
;
A
#
# COMPACT_ATOMS: atom_id res chain seq x y z
N MET A 1 6.42 -6.64 -33.58
CA MET A 1 5.27 -6.30 -32.71
C MET A 1 5.57 -4.98 -32.02
N SER A 2 4.65 -4.01 -32.03
CA SER A 2 4.85 -2.77 -31.27
C SER A 2 4.75 -3.09 -29.77
N LYS A 3 5.47 -2.37 -28.91
CA LYS A 3 5.39 -2.56 -27.45
C LYS A 3 3.95 -2.44 -26.92
N LEU A 4 3.12 -1.66 -27.62
CA LEU A 4 1.69 -1.50 -27.32
C LEU A 4 0.88 -2.78 -27.56
N SER A 5 1.14 -3.53 -28.64
CA SER A 5 0.38 -4.75 -28.94
C SER A 5 0.66 -5.86 -27.92
N GLY A 6 1.91 -5.96 -27.44
CA GLY A 6 2.26 -6.90 -26.37
C GLY A 6 1.57 -6.58 -25.04
N PHE A 7 1.55 -5.30 -24.66
CA PHE A 7 0.86 -4.84 -23.45
C PHE A 7 -0.65 -5.12 -23.47
N LEU A 8 -1.32 -4.83 -24.59
CA LEU A 8 -2.76 -5.10 -24.75
C LEU A 8 -3.08 -6.61 -24.69
N GLN A 9 -2.20 -7.45 -25.21
CA GLN A 9 -2.35 -8.90 -25.13
C GLN A 9 -2.24 -9.40 -23.68
N LEU A 10 -1.35 -8.78 -22.89
CA LEU A 10 -1.19 -9.05 -21.46
C LEU A 10 -2.44 -8.69 -20.64
N LEU A 11 -3.16 -7.63 -21.03
CA LEU A 11 -4.44 -7.23 -20.41
C LEU A 11 -5.61 -8.16 -20.79
N LYS A 12 -5.60 -8.72 -22.00
CA LYS A 12 -6.72 -9.52 -22.51
C LYS A 12 -7.00 -10.77 -21.68
N SER A 13 -5.96 -11.45 -21.21
CA SER A 13 -6.09 -12.70 -20.45
C SER A 13 -6.75 -12.50 -19.07
N PRO A 14 -6.32 -11.53 -18.22
CA PRO A 14 -7.05 -11.17 -17.00
C PRO A 14 -8.51 -10.77 -17.23
N PHE A 15 -8.79 -9.96 -18.27
CA PHE A 15 -10.17 -9.56 -18.58
C PHE A 15 -11.07 -10.76 -18.94
N LYS A 16 -10.52 -11.78 -19.59
CA LYS A 16 -11.27 -13.02 -19.89
C LYS A 16 -11.62 -13.78 -18.62
N ILE A 17 -10.71 -13.87 -17.64
CA ILE A 17 -10.98 -14.47 -16.33
C ILE A 17 -12.09 -13.73 -15.61
N ILE A 18 -11.98 -12.39 -15.58
CA ILE A 18 -12.98 -11.52 -14.95
C ILE A 18 -14.33 -11.70 -15.63
N SER A 19 -14.38 -11.77 -16.96
CA SER A 19 -15.64 -11.93 -17.70
C SER A 19 -16.30 -13.30 -17.48
N GLN A 20 -15.53 -14.37 -17.34
CA GLN A 20 -16.08 -15.72 -17.16
C GLN A 20 -16.56 -15.98 -15.74
N ASN A 21 -15.88 -15.41 -14.74
CA ASN A 21 -16.22 -15.55 -13.32
C ASN A 21 -16.77 -14.24 -12.72
N GLY A 22 -17.40 -13.40 -13.54
CA GLY A 22 -17.69 -12.00 -13.23
C GLY A 22 -18.47 -11.77 -11.94
N LYS A 23 -19.44 -12.64 -11.62
CA LYS A 23 -20.20 -12.55 -10.35
C LYS A 23 -19.30 -12.76 -9.12
N LEU A 24 -18.45 -13.78 -9.16
CA LEU A 24 -17.54 -14.10 -8.05
C LEU A 24 -16.42 -13.06 -7.92
N MET A 25 -15.91 -12.56 -9.05
CA MET A 25 -14.90 -11.51 -9.08
C MET A 25 -15.48 -10.18 -8.56
N ALA A 26 -16.68 -9.81 -9.01
CA ALA A 26 -17.38 -8.61 -8.56
C ALA A 26 -17.69 -8.68 -7.08
N PHE A 27 -18.20 -9.81 -6.56
CA PHE A 27 -18.44 -9.99 -5.12
C PHE A 27 -17.17 -9.75 -4.29
N LYS A 28 -16.01 -10.28 -4.73
CA LYS A 28 -14.72 -10.08 -4.06
C LYS A 28 -14.21 -8.64 -4.17
N ALA A 29 -14.33 -8.04 -5.35
CA ALA A 29 -13.97 -6.64 -5.56
C ALA A 29 -14.84 -5.72 -4.67
N THR A 30 -16.13 -6.02 -4.54
CA THR A 30 -17.06 -5.31 -3.66
C THR A 30 -16.68 -5.51 -2.19
N LEU A 31 -16.39 -6.73 -1.75
CA LEU A 31 -15.89 -6.96 -0.38
C LEU A 31 -14.60 -6.20 -0.11
N TYR A 32 -13.66 -6.20 -1.07
CA TYR A 32 -12.41 -5.44 -0.97
C TYR A 32 -12.67 -3.94 -0.85
N LEU A 33 -13.55 -3.39 -1.71
CA LEU A 33 -13.93 -1.98 -1.67
C LEU A 33 -14.64 -1.62 -0.37
N ILE A 34 -15.55 -2.46 0.13
CA ILE A 34 -16.22 -2.24 1.42
C ILE A 34 -15.19 -2.23 2.54
N PHE A 35 -14.31 -3.24 2.61
CA PHE A 35 -13.31 -3.33 3.66
C PHE A 35 -12.35 -2.14 3.62
N TYR A 36 -11.90 -1.74 2.43
CA TYR A 36 -11.04 -0.58 2.22
C TYR A 36 -11.74 0.74 2.58
N THR A 37 -13.02 0.88 2.22
CA THR A 37 -13.80 2.10 2.51
C THR A 37 -14.08 2.22 4.01
N ILE A 38 -14.49 1.13 4.67
CA ILE A 38 -14.66 1.08 6.13
C ILE A 38 -13.34 1.41 6.81
N TYR A 39 -12.24 0.79 6.37
CA TYR A 39 -10.90 1.05 6.89
C TYR A 39 -10.53 2.54 6.77
N PHE A 40 -10.66 3.11 5.57
CA PHE A 40 -10.31 4.50 5.30
C PHE A 40 -11.17 5.46 6.12
N PHE A 41 -12.47 5.18 6.19
CA PHE A 41 -13.42 5.99 6.95
C PHE A 41 -13.14 5.95 8.45
N LEU A 42 -12.95 4.76 9.04
CA LEU A 42 -12.65 4.61 10.46
C LEU A 42 -11.29 5.24 10.83
N PHE A 43 -10.28 5.07 9.96
CA PHE A 43 -8.99 5.72 10.15
C PHE A 43 -9.14 7.25 10.11
N THR A 44 -9.86 7.79 9.12
CA THR A 44 -10.09 9.24 9.02
C THR A 44 -10.83 9.77 10.24
N LEU A 45 -11.89 9.10 10.69
CA LEU A 45 -12.67 9.50 11.87
C LEU A 45 -11.84 9.54 13.15
N LEU A 46 -10.92 8.59 13.35
CA LEU A 46 -10.10 8.52 14.57
C LEU A 46 -8.84 9.39 14.48
N ALA A 47 -8.19 9.43 13.33
CA ALA A 47 -6.92 10.12 13.15
C ALA A 47 -7.08 11.63 12.94
N GLN A 48 -8.10 12.07 12.18
CA GLN A 48 -8.28 13.48 11.83
C GLN A 48 -8.44 14.43 13.04
N PRO A 49 -9.30 14.15 14.05
CA PRO A 49 -9.42 15.05 15.20
C PRO A 49 -8.12 15.11 16.01
N LEU A 50 -7.42 13.97 16.14
CA LEU A 50 -6.15 13.89 16.87
C LEU A 50 -5.03 14.66 16.14
N LEU A 51 -4.96 14.55 14.82
CA LEU A 51 -4.03 15.32 13.99
C LEU A 51 -4.30 16.83 14.07
N LEU A 52 -5.57 17.25 14.02
CA LEU A 52 -5.91 18.66 14.16
C LEU A 52 -5.48 19.21 15.53
N ASP A 53 -5.82 18.52 16.61
CA ASP A 53 -5.44 18.90 17.97
C ASP A 53 -3.92 18.95 18.14
N LEU A 54 -3.20 17.94 17.65
CA LEU A 54 -1.74 17.89 17.67
C LEU A 54 -1.11 19.03 16.86
N THR A 55 -1.71 19.39 15.72
CA THR A 55 -1.27 20.53 14.90
C THR A 55 -1.49 21.86 15.65
N PHE A 56 -2.64 22.04 16.32
CA PHE A 56 -2.88 23.23 17.14
C PHE A 56 -1.91 23.32 18.32
N LYS A 57 -1.64 22.19 19.00
CA LYS A 57 -0.68 22.13 20.10
C LYS A 57 0.74 22.44 19.62
N LEU A 58 1.16 21.93 18.46
CA LEU A 58 2.47 22.26 17.85
C LEU A 58 2.57 23.75 17.48
N MET A 59 1.53 24.34 16.88
CA MET A 59 1.50 25.77 16.59
C MET A 59 1.58 26.62 17.86
N LYS A 60 0.90 26.19 18.93
CA LYS A 60 0.99 26.85 20.24
C LYS A 60 2.38 26.68 20.87
N LEU A 61 3.03 25.54 20.69
CA LEU A 61 4.38 25.30 21.20
C LEU A 61 5.40 26.23 20.54
N ALA A 62 5.25 26.50 19.25
CA ALA A 62 6.12 27.41 18.50
C ALA A 62 6.05 28.87 18.98
N SER A 63 5.00 29.27 19.70
CA SER A 63 4.80 30.63 20.21
C SER A 63 5.09 30.80 21.71
N ILE A 64 5.40 29.72 22.43
CA ILE A 64 5.69 29.74 23.87
C ILE A 64 7.21 29.84 24.12
N THR A 65 7.60 30.61 25.13
CA THR A 65 8.99 30.70 25.58
C THR A 65 9.52 29.34 26.06
N PRO A 66 10.63 28.84 25.48
CA PRO A 66 11.28 27.60 25.91
C PRO A 66 11.62 27.61 27.41
N GLY A 67 11.38 26.50 28.09
CA GLY A 67 11.72 26.34 29.52
C GLY A 67 10.67 26.87 30.52
N SER A 68 9.57 27.47 30.05
CA SER A 68 8.45 27.82 30.93
C SER A 68 7.67 26.57 31.40
N PRO A 69 6.98 26.62 32.57
CA PRO A 69 6.12 25.52 33.00
C PRO A 69 5.01 25.18 32.00
N GLU A 70 4.50 26.18 31.26
CA GLU A 70 3.52 25.99 30.19
C GLU A 70 4.12 25.23 29.00
N PHE A 71 5.37 25.51 28.63
CA PHE A 71 6.10 24.79 27.60
C PHE A 71 6.23 23.30 27.92
N THR A 72 6.69 22.97 29.14
CA THR A 72 6.83 21.56 29.57
C THR A 72 5.49 20.85 29.63
N LYS A 73 4.44 21.52 30.13
CA LYS A 73 3.08 20.96 30.17
C LYS A 73 2.55 20.66 28.76
N LEU A 74 2.79 21.56 27.81
CA LEU A 74 2.36 21.39 26.43
C LEU A 74 3.14 20.28 25.72
N LEU A 75 4.46 20.17 25.95
CA LEU A 75 5.27 19.07 25.43
C LEU A 75 4.78 17.71 25.92
N LEU A 76 4.46 17.59 27.22
CA LEU A 76 3.92 16.35 27.78
C LEU A 76 2.57 15.99 27.13
N ALA A 77 1.69 16.97 26.95
CA ALA A 77 0.41 16.76 26.27
C ALA A 77 0.62 16.28 24.81
N ILE A 78 1.53 16.92 24.06
CA ILE A 78 1.87 16.49 22.69
C ILE A 78 2.42 15.06 22.69
N ALA A 79 3.30 14.72 23.62
CA ALA A 79 3.88 13.37 23.72
C ALA A 79 2.81 12.31 24.01
N GLU A 80 1.85 12.61 24.89
CA GLU A 80 0.71 11.74 25.20
C GLU A 80 -0.18 11.53 23.96
N ASP A 81 -0.60 12.61 23.30
CA ASP A 81 -1.42 12.52 22.08
C ASP A 81 -0.69 11.77 20.96
N THR A 82 0.61 12.01 20.81
CA THR A 82 1.46 11.30 19.84
C THR A 82 1.49 9.81 20.15
N GLY A 83 1.60 9.43 21.43
CA GLY A 83 1.53 8.03 21.85
C GLY A 83 0.20 7.37 21.50
N ILE A 84 -0.91 8.06 21.73
CA ILE A 84 -2.25 7.60 21.34
C ILE A 84 -2.35 7.45 19.82
N PHE A 85 -1.87 8.43 19.05
CA PHE A 85 -1.88 8.41 17.60
C PHE A 85 -1.10 7.22 17.04
N ILE A 86 0.12 7.00 17.53
CA ILE A 86 0.97 5.87 17.15
C ILE A 86 0.27 4.55 17.49
N GLY A 87 -0.38 4.44 18.65
CA GLY A 87 -1.12 3.25 19.06
C GLY A 87 -2.28 2.93 18.11
N ILE A 88 -3.05 3.95 17.73
CA ILE A 88 -4.13 3.83 16.72
C ILE A 88 -3.52 3.38 15.40
N GLU A 89 -2.53 4.11 14.88
CA GLU A 89 -1.88 3.82 13.60
C GLU A 89 -1.32 2.39 13.55
N ALA A 90 -0.64 1.94 14.62
CA ALA A 90 -0.11 0.60 14.72
C ALA A 90 -1.21 -0.47 14.65
N ALA A 91 -2.33 -0.28 15.37
CA ALA A 91 -3.47 -1.18 15.30
C ALA A 91 -4.06 -1.27 13.88
N TYR A 92 -4.19 -0.13 13.20
CA TYR A 92 -4.66 -0.06 11.81
C TYR A 92 -3.71 -0.78 10.85
N VAL A 93 -2.40 -0.54 10.95
CA VAL A 93 -1.38 -1.19 10.13
C VAL A 93 -1.42 -2.71 10.29
N VAL A 94 -1.54 -3.21 11.52
CA VAL A 94 -1.62 -4.65 11.80
C VAL A 94 -2.88 -5.26 11.17
N LEU A 95 -4.05 -4.63 11.38
CA LEU A 95 -5.31 -5.11 10.80
C LEU A 95 -5.26 -5.12 9.26
N PHE A 96 -4.74 -4.05 8.66
CA PHE A 96 -4.62 -3.92 7.21
C PHE A 96 -3.65 -4.95 6.63
N PHE A 97 -2.55 -5.21 7.33
CA PHE A 97 -1.58 -6.24 6.94
C PHE A 97 -2.24 -7.61 6.82
N PHE A 98 -2.96 -8.05 7.85
CA PHE A 98 -3.63 -9.35 7.83
C PHE A 98 -4.75 -9.42 6.79
N ALA A 99 -5.58 -8.37 6.69
CA ALA A 99 -6.64 -8.32 5.69
C ALA A 99 -6.10 -8.34 4.25
N GLY A 100 -5.07 -7.53 3.96
CA GLY A 100 -4.42 -7.48 2.67
C GLY A 100 -3.79 -8.82 2.27
N MET A 101 -3.07 -9.46 3.20
CA MET A 101 -2.47 -10.77 2.98
C MET A 101 -3.52 -11.84 2.68
N PHE A 102 -4.61 -11.87 3.45
CA PHE A 102 -5.71 -12.81 3.24
C PHE A 102 -6.36 -12.63 1.86
N LEU A 103 -6.62 -11.39 1.46
CA LEU A 103 -7.23 -11.05 0.17
C LEU A 103 -6.32 -11.43 -1.01
N GLN A 104 -5.03 -11.10 -0.94
CA GLN A 104 -4.06 -11.45 -1.99
C GLN A 104 -3.88 -12.97 -2.14
N THR A 105 -3.81 -13.70 -1.01
CA THR A 105 -3.74 -15.16 -1.02
C THR A 105 -5.00 -15.77 -1.65
N THR A 106 -6.17 -15.25 -1.28
CA THR A 106 -7.46 -15.69 -1.84
C THR A 106 -7.51 -15.46 -3.36
N ILE A 107 -7.20 -14.26 -3.84
CA ILE A 107 -7.21 -13.93 -5.27
C ILE A 107 -6.25 -14.85 -6.03
N THR A 108 -5.08 -15.11 -5.46
CA THR A 108 -4.06 -15.97 -6.08
C THR A 108 -4.52 -17.42 -6.18
N ILE A 109 -5.10 -18.00 -5.12
CA ILE A 109 -5.64 -19.37 -5.14
C ILE A 109 -6.75 -19.50 -6.19
N ILE A 110 -7.67 -18.53 -6.27
CA ILE A 110 -8.73 -18.58 -7.29
C ILE A 110 -8.16 -18.49 -8.70
N ALA A 111 -7.17 -17.62 -8.91
CA ALA A 111 -6.52 -17.51 -10.21
C ALA A 111 -5.80 -18.82 -10.58
N SER A 112 -5.08 -19.45 -9.64
CA SER A 112 -4.36 -20.71 -9.90
C SER A 112 -5.31 -21.87 -10.18
N CYS A 113 -6.45 -21.94 -9.50
CA CYS A 113 -7.50 -22.93 -9.75
C CYS A 113 -8.14 -22.77 -11.12
N TYR A 114 -8.44 -21.54 -11.53
CA TYR A 114 -8.95 -21.24 -12.88
C TYR A 114 -7.99 -21.75 -13.96
N TYR A 115 -6.70 -21.45 -13.83
CA TYR A 115 -5.70 -21.88 -14.81
C TYR A 115 -5.42 -23.39 -14.78
N SER A 116 -5.61 -24.03 -13.61
CA SER A 116 -5.48 -25.48 -13.45
C SER A 116 -6.74 -26.27 -13.85
N GLY A 117 -7.85 -25.59 -14.19
CA GLY A 117 -9.13 -26.22 -14.51
C GLY A 117 -9.84 -26.88 -13.32
N TYR A 118 -9.45 -26.52 -12.09
CA TYR A 118 -10.03 -27.05 -10.86
C TYR A 118 -11.10 -26.10 -10.32
N ASP A 119 -12.34 -26.57 -10.15
CA ASP A 119 -13.39 -25.81 -9.47
C ASP A 119 -13.29 -26.05 -7.96
N LEU A 120 -12.99 -24.98 -7.20
CA LEU A 120 -12.98 -25.03 -5.73
C LEU A 120 -14.24 -24.40 -5.13
N CYS A 121 -14.78 -25.07 -4.12
CA CYS A 121 -15.79 -24.50 -3.23
C CYS A 121 -15.13 -23.52 -2.22
N LEU A 122 -15.88 -22.53 -1.71
CA LEU A 122 -15.40 -21.55 -0.73
C LEU A 122 -14.75 -22.20 0.50
N LYS A 123 -15.29 -23.34 0.95
CA LYS A 123 -14.75 -24.10 2.10
C LYS A 123 -13.35 -24.63 1.81
N GLU A 124 -13.09 -25.08 0.59
CA GLU A 124 -11.80 -25.62 0.15
C GLU A 124 -10.78 -24.50 -0.03
N VAL A 125 -11.22 -23.32 -0.51
CA VAL A 125 -10.39 -22.12 -0.55
C VAL A 125 -9.94 -21.72 0.85
N MET A 126 -10.86 -21.66 1.83
CA MET A 126 -10.50 -21.31 3.21
C MET A 126 -9.55 -22.33 3.85
N PHE A 127 -9.77 -23.63 3.64
CA PHE A 127 -8.88 -24.66 4.14
C PHE A 127 -7.48 -24.56 3.50
N THR A 128 -7.43 -24.27 2.20
CA THR A 128 -6.17 -24.08 1.48
C THR A 128 -5.41 -22.88 2.01
N ILE A 129 -6.09 -21.74 2.23
CA ILE A 129 -5.49 -20.54 2.83
C ILE A 129 -4.90 -20.87 4.20
N LEU A 130 -5.66 -21.51 5.09
CA LEU A 130 -5.17 -21.87 6.42
C LEU A 130 -3.98 -22.84 6.38
N LYS A 131 -3.90 -23.68 5.35
CA LYS A 131 -2.76 -24.60 5.16
C LYS A 131 -1.53 -23.89 4.60
N THR A 132 -1.71 -22.93 3.69
CA THR A 132 -0.60 -22.26 2.99
C THR A 132 -0.18 -20.93 3.62
N TRP A 133 -0.91 -20.41 4.61
CA TRP A 133 -0.78 -19.03 5.13
C TRP A 133 0.63 -18.63 5.55
N THR A 134 1.45 -19.56 6.06
CA THR A 134 2.79 -19.25 6.58
C THR A 134 3.72 -18.68 5.50
N ARG A 135 3.63 -19.19 4.27
CA ARG A 135 4.49 -18.75 3.15
C ARG A 135 4.21 -17.32 2.68
N PRO A 136 2.96 -16.93 2.34
CA PRO A 136 2.62 -15.55 2.03
C PRO A 136 2.73 -14.64 3.25
N PHE A 137 2.54 -15.14 4.47
CA PHE A 137 2.78 -14.35 5.68
C PHE A 137 4.26 -13.95 5.80
N ILE A 138 5.20 -14.90 5.74
CA ILE A 138 6.64 -14.62 5.82
C ILE A 138 7.06 -13.68 4.70
N THR A 139 6.60 -13.95 3.46
CA THR A 139 6.91 -13.10 2.30
C THR A 139 6.39 -11.68 2.50
N SER A 140 5.11 -11.52 2.84
CA SER A 140 4.51 -10.21 3.07
C SER A 140 5.18 -9.46 4.22
N PHE A 141 5.52 -10.15 5.31
CA PHE A 141 6.19 -9.55 6.47
C PHE A 141 7.57 -8.98 6.09
N TRP A 142 8.40 -9.74 5.38
CA TRP A 142 9.69 -9.25 4.88
C TRP A 142 9.53 -8.03 3.98
N LEU A 143 8.53 -8.06 3.10
CA LEU A 143 8.23 -6.95 2.21
C LEU A 143 7.82 -5.68 2.96
N GLN A 144 7.00 -5.81 4.00
CA GLN A 144 6.63 -4.67 4.85
C GLN A 144 7.82 -4.11 5.63
N LEU A 145 8.72 -4.96 6.14
CA LEU A 145 9.94 -4.49 6.80
C LEU A 145 10.85 -3.70 5.85
N ILE A 146 11.03 -4.19 4.62
CA ILE A 146 11.81 -3.49 3.59
C ILE A 146 11.13 -2.16 3.23
N SER A 147 9.83 -2.18 3.00
CA SER A 147 9.03 -0.98 2.68
C SER A 147 9.14 0.08 3.78
N LEU A 148 9.02 -0.33 5.05
CA LEU A 148 9.16 0.54 6.21
C LEU A 148 10.58 1.13 6.29
N GLY A 149 11.61 0.31 6.08
CA GLY A 149 13.01 0.75 6.06
C GLY A 149 13.33 1.74 4.93
N CYS A 150 12.83 1.47 3.72
CA CYS A 150 13.00 2.40 2.59
C CYS A 150 12.28 3.73 2.83
N THR A 151 11.05 3.68 3.37
CA THR A 151 10.25 4.88 3.62
C THR A 151 10.82 5.71 4.76
N SER A 152 11.28 5.08 5.85
CA SER A 152 11.90 5.80 6.97
C SER A 152 13.22 6.46 6.58
N PHE A 153 14.07 5.75 5.82
CA PHE A 153 15.31 6.33 5.28
C PHE A 153 15.02 7.54 4.40
N PHE A 154 14.00 7.46 3.54
CA PHE A 154 13.58 8.56 2.70
C PHE A 154 13.00 9.74 3.50
N LEU A 155 12.17 9.50 4.50
CA LEU A 155 11.63 10.55 5.38
C LEU A 155 12.73 11.30 6.13
N LEU A 156 13.73 10.57 6.66
CA LEU A 156 14.89 11.18 7.31
C LEU A 156 15.63 12.12 6.36
N PHE A 157 15.79 11.73 5.08
CA PHE A 157 16.41 12.58 4.08
C PHE A 157 15.64 13.90 3.83
N PHE A 158 14.30 13.86 3.88
CA PHE A 158 13.44 15.04 3.70
C PHE A 158 13.30 15.92 4.94
N MET A 159 13.62 15.41 6.13
CA MET A 159 13.62 16.20 7.38
C MET A 159 14.89 17.05 7.57
N VAL A 160 15.87 16.93 6.67
CA VAL A 160 17.17 17.62 6.78
C VAL A 160 17.22 19.08 6.26
N PRO A 161 16.20 19.78 5.72
CA PRO A 161 16.44 21.10 5.14
C PRO A 161 16.61 22.18 6.22
N ALA A 162 17.85 22.35 6.67
CA ALA A 162 18.40 23.54 7.30
C ALA A 162 19.32 24.22 6.28
N VAL A 163 18.78 24.92 5.28
CA VAL A 163 19.59 25.80 4.42
C VAL A 163 18.76 26.96 3.90
N ASP A 164 19.28 28.18 4.04
CA ASP A 164 18.72 29.46 3.59
C ASP A 164 18.53 29.59 2.05
N GLN A 165 18.76 28.52 1.29
CA GLN A 165 18.68 28.47 -0.18
C GLN A 165 17.52 27.57 -0.68
N LEU A 166 16.30 27.89 -0.23
CA LEU A 166 15.08 27.18 -0.61
C LEU A 166 14.95 27.02 -2.15
N PHE A 167 15.35 28.02 -2.93
CA PHE A 167 15.15 28.07 -4.39
C PHE A 167 15.90 26.98 -5.20
N ILE A 168 17.06 26.52 -4.73
CA ILE A 168 17.85 25.46 -5.40
C ILE A 168 17.55 24.08 -4.78
N VAL A 169 17.26 24.05 -3.48
CA VAL A 169 16.98 22.81 -2.75
C VAL A 169 15.63 22.20 -3.15
N THR A 170 14.61 23.02 -3.44
CA THR A 170 13.28 22.53 -3.84
C THR A 170 13.26 21.68 -5.12
N PRO A 171 13.81 22.10 -6.28
CA PRO A 171 13.77 21.27 -7.50
C PRO A 171 14.56 19.97 -7.35
N VAL A 172 15.66 19.97 -6.60
CA VAL A 172 16.47 18.77 -6.34
C VAL A 172 15.69 17.77 -5.48
N LEU A 173 15.08 18.23 -4.38
CA LEU A 173 14.22 17.39 -3.54
C LEU A 173 13.03 16.82 -4.32
N LEU A 174 12.39 17.64 -5.15
CA LEU A 174 11.26 17.22 -5.97
C LEU A 174 11.70 16.16 -7.00
N HIS A 175 12.86 16.34 -7.65
CA HIS A 175 13.41 15.34 -8.56
C HIS A 175 13.71 14.01 -7.86
N LEU A 176 14.35 14.06 -6.68
CA LEU A 176 14.64 12.87 -5.88
C LEU A 176 13.36 12.17 -5.43
N PHE A 177 12.32 12.93 -5.07
CA PHE A 177 11.01 12.39 -4.74
C PHE A 177 10.40 11.61 -5.90
N PHE A 178 10.42 12.17 -7.12
CA PHE A 178 9.94 11.46 -8.30
C PHE A 178 10.74 10.20 -8.61
N LEU A 179 12.06 10.25 -8.45
CA LEU A 179 12.93 9.09 -8.64
C LEU A 179 12.59 7.98 -7.63
N PHE A 180 12.49 8.32 -6.34
CA PHE A 180 12.14 7.38 -5.29
C PHE A 180 10.73 6.79 -5.48
N TYR A 181 9.75 7.63 -5.82
CA TYR A 181 8.39 7.18 -6.11
C TYR A 181 8.35 6.20 -7.29
N THR A 182 9.10 6.49 -8.36
CA THR A 182 9.21 5.60 -9.52
C THR A 182 9.89 4.27 -9.15
N PHE A 183 10.93 4.33 -8.32
CA PHE A 183 11.59 3.14 -7.77
C PHE A 183 10.64 2.29 -6.94
N LEU A 184 9.84 2.88 -6.05
CA LEU A 184 8.83 2.17 -5.27
C LEU A 184 7.79 1.49 -6.16
N ILE A 185 7.31 2.15 -7.22
CA ILE A 185 6.40 1.53 -8.20
C ILE A 185 7.06 0.30 -8.84
N TYR A 186 8.31 0.45 -9.30
CA TYR A 186 9.05 -0.66 -9.90
C TYR A 186 9.22 -1.84 -8.94
N VAL A 187 9.59 -1.57 -7.70
CA VAL A 187 9.77 -2.62 -6.69
C VAL A 187 8.43 -3.26 -6.31
N SER A 188 7.34 -2.49 -6.25
CA SER A 188 5.99 -3.00 -5.91
C SER A 188 5.46 -4.06 -6.89
N PHE A 189 5.91 -4.02 -8.14
CA PHE A 189 5.63 -5.07 -9.13
C PHE A 189 6.22 -6.42 -8.68
N PHE A 190 7.50 -6.44 -8.29
CA PHE A 190 8.16 -7.66 -7.79
C PHE A 190 7.59 -8.12 -6.45
N TRP A 191 7.18 -7.19 -5.58
CA TRP A 191 6.50 -7.51 -4.33
C TRP A 191 5.19 -8.26 -4.57
N SER A 192 4.36 -7.71 -5.46
CA SER A 192 3.08 -8.33 -5.81
C SER A 192 3.28 -9.73 -6.40
N LEU A 193 4.26 -9.89 -7.29
CA LEU A 193 4.57 -11.17 -7.90
C LEU A 193 5.19 -12.17 -6.91
N GLY A 194 6.05 -11.71 -6.00
CA GLY A 194 6.64 -12.55 -4.95
C GLY A 194 5.58 -13.11 -4.03
N ILE A 195 4.55 -12.33 -3.67
CA ILE A 195 3.42 -12.83 -2.88
C ILE A 195 2.65 -13.90 -3.67
N VAL A 196 2.36 -13.66 -4.96
CA VAL A 196 1.70 -14.65 -5.83
C VAL A 196 2.50 -15.96 -5.86
N LEU A 197 3.81 -15.90 -6.08
CA LEU A 197 4.68 -17.08 -6.12
C LEU A 197 4.80 -17.77 -4.77
N SER A 198 4.70 -17.04 -3.65
CA SER A 198 4.71 -17.66 -2.33
C SER A 198 3.46 -18.49 -2.02
N VAL A 199 2.36 -18.21 -2.73
CA VAL A 199 1.09 -18.94 -2.61
C VAL A 199 1.07 -20.13 -3.57
N VAL A 200 1.53 -19.95 -4.81
CA VAL A 200 1.44 -20.96 -5.87
C VAL A 200 2.60 -21.95 -5.83
N GLU A 201 3.81 -21.48 -5.49
CA GLU A 201 5.00 -22.30 -5.50
C GLU A 201 5.51 -22.60 -4.09
N ASP A 202 6.41 -23.59 -4.00
CA ASP A 202 7.18 -23.84 -2.79
C ASP A 202 8.36 -22.85 -2.66
N SER A 203 8.02 -21.58 -2.46
CA SER A 203 8.98 -20.51 -2.21
C SER A 203 8.39 -19.51 -1.23
N PHE A 204 9.23 -18.82 -0.45
CA PHE A 204 8.78 -17.80 0.51
C PHE A 204 9.90 -16.81 0.81
N GLY A 205 9.54 -15.63 1.33
CA GLY A 205 10.50 -14.57 1.65
C GLY A 205 11.28 -14.11 0.43
N PHE A 206 12.60 -13.94 0.59
CA PHE A 206 13.49 -13.55 -0.49
C PHE A 206 13.58 -14.57 -1.63
N SER A 207 13.38 -15.87 -1.35
CA SER A 207 13.38 -16.90 -2.40
C SER A 207 12.24 -16.67 -3.39
N ALA A 208 11.04 -16.31 -2.90
CA ALA A 208 9.91 -15.97 -3.76
C ALA A 208 10.16 -14.72 -4.62
N LEU A 209 10.93 -13.74 -4.11
CA LEU A 209 11.34 -12.56 -4.88
C LEU A 209 12.41 -12.87 -5.95
N GLY A 210 13.33 -13.79 -5.64
CA GLY A 210 14.29 -14.31 -6.62
C GLY A 210 13.54 -14.95 -7.79
N LYS A 211 12.62 -15.86 -7.49
CA LYS A 211 11.75 -16.49 -8.49
C LYS A 211 10.89 -15.50 -9.25
N ALA A 212 10.37 -14.47 -8.58
CA ALA A 212 9.62 -13.38 -9.24
C ALA A 212 10.46 -12.76 -10.37
N THR A 213 11.75 -12.56 -10.13
CA THR A 213 12.68 -12.00 -11.12
C THR A 213 12.95 -12.94 -12.28
N GLU A 214 13.01 -14.24 -12.03
CA GLU A 214 13.19 -15.29 -13.04
C GLU A 214 11.96 -15.41 -13.94
N VAL A 215 10.76 -15.46 -13.35
CA VAL A 215 9.47 -15.61 -14.06
C VAL A 215 9.22 -14.47 -15.03
N VAL A 216 9.57 -13.24 -14.67
CA VAL A 216 9.35 -12.06 -15.52
C VAL A 216 10.56 -11.69 -16.38
N ASN A 217 11.56 -12.56 -16.47
CA ASN A 217 12.72 -12.30 -17.29
C ASN A 217 12.31 -12.16 -18.76
N GLY A 218 12.67 -11.03 -19.39
CA GLY A 218 12.21 -10.68 -20.74
C GLY A 218 10.89 -9.87 -20.79
N GLU A 219 10.07 -9.88 -19.73
CA GLU A 219 8.78 -9.16 -19.68
C GLU A 219 8.71 -8.07 -18.58
N LYS A 220 9.83 -7.81 -17.88
CA LYS A 220 9.94 -6.82 -16.78
C LYS A 220 9.35 -5.45 -17.12
N VAL A 221 9.58 -4.97 -18.35
CA VAL A 221 9.08 -3.67 -18.81
C VAL A 221 7.55 -3.65 -18.88
N TYR A 222 6.92 -4.73 -19.37
CA TYR A 222 5.47 -4.79 -19.45
C TYR A 222 4.83 -4.88 -18.07
N GLY A 223 5.45 -5.64 -17.16
CA GLY A 223 5.05 -5.68 -15.75
C GLY A 223 5.11 -4.31 -15.07
N PHE A 224 6.22 -3.60 -15.23
CA PHE A 224 6.36 -2.23 -14.72
C PHE A 224 5.31 -1.27 -15.30
N LEU A 225 5.08 -1.30 -16.62
CA LEU A 225 4.07 -0.46 -17.27
C LEU A 225 2.66 -0.77 -16.77
N LEU A 226 2.37 -2.03 -16.48
CA LEU A 226 1.08 -2.47 -15.94
C LEU A 226 0.87 -1.90 -14.54
N THR A 227 1.86 -2.06 -13.66
CA THR A 227 1.82 -1.51 -12.30
C THR A 227 1.69 0.01 -12.34
N LEU A 228 2.48 0.70 -13.18
CA LEU A 228 2.39 2.15 -13.36
C LEU A 228 0.99 2.59 -13.80
N PHE A 229 0.39 1.91 -14.77
CA PHE A 229 -0.97 2.20 -15.25
C PHE A 229 -2.00 2.08 -14.13
N PHE A 230 -2.01 0.96 -13.40
CA PHE A 230 -2.97 0.74 -12.32
C PHE A 230 -2.76 1.70 -11.14
N THR A 231 -1.51 1.96 -10.72
CA THR A 231 -1.22 2.93 -9.66
C THR A 231 -1.72 4.32 -10.04
N ARG A 232 -1.52 4.76 -11.29
CA ARG A 232 -2.02 6.05 -11.78
C ARG A 232 -3.54 6.11 -11.86
N PHE A 233 -4.18 5.01 -12.24
CA PHE A 233 -5.63 4.91 -12.24
C PHE A 233 -6.22 5.01 -10.83
N ILE A 234 -5.70 4.21 -9.88
CA ILE A 234 -6.18 4.20 -8.49
C ILE A 234 -5.98 5.57 -7.83
N THR A 235 -4.81 6.20 -8.00
CA THR A 235 -4.54 7.52 -7.43
C THR A 235 -5.49 8.59 -7.96
N ARG A 236 -5.89 8.54 -9.24
CA ARG A 236 -6.91 9.43 -9.81
C ARG A 236 -8.28 9.21 -9.20
N VAL A 237 -8.72 7.96 -9.05
CA VAL A 237 -9.99 7.63 -8.39
C VAL A 237 -10.02 8.13 -6.95
N ILE A 238 -8.94 7.93 -6.19
CA ILE A 238 -8.82 8.43 -4.82
C ILE A 238 -8.92 9.96 -4.80
N GLN A 239 -8.18 10.66 -5.68
CA GLN A 239 -8.25 12.13 -5.76
C GLN A 239 -9.65 12.65 -6.03
N GLU A 240 -10.40 11.99 -6.92
CA GLU A 240 -11.78 12.36 -7.25
C GLU A 240 -12.73 12.13 -6.07
N VAL A 241 -12.63 10.97 -5.40
CA VAL A 241 -13.44 10.66 -4.21
C VAL A 241 -13.13 11.60 -3.05
N THR A 242 -11.85 11.83 -2.75
CA THR A 242 -11.41 12.72 -1.66
C THR A 242 -11.75 14.18 -1.96
N GLY A 243 -11.59 14.64 -3.22
CA GLY A 243 -11.98 15.99 -3.62
C GLY A 243 -13.48 16.24 -3.47
N ASN A 244 -14.32 15.26 -3.83
CA ASN A 244 -15.76 15.34 -3.63
C ASN A 244 -16.16 15.33 -2.16
N LEU A 245 -15.49 14.53 -1.31
CA LEU A 245 -15.70 14.53 0.13
C LEU A 245 -15.32 15.87 0.76
N LEU A 246 -14.17 16.45 0.42
CA LEU A 246 -13.74 17.75 0.93
C LEU A 246 -14.72 18.88 0.56
N ASN A 247 -15.28 18.85 -0.65
CA ASN A 247 -16.30 19.81 -1.09
C ASN A 247 -17.62 19.66 -0.31
N LEU A 248 -17.98 18.44 0.11
CA LEU A 248 -19.15 18.17 0.95
C LEU A 248 -18.96 18.63 2.40
N TYR A 249 -17.73 18.62 2.93
CA TYR A 249 -17.42 19.13 4.28
C TYR A 249 -17.22 20.66 4.32
N ALA A 250 -16.98 21.29 3.16
CA ALA A 250 -16.81 22.74 3.03
C ALA A 250 -18.11 23.50 2.71
N ALA A 251 -19.22 22.78 2.47
CA ALA A 251 -20.56 23.30 2.22
C ALA A 251 -21.44 23.15 3.47
#